data_AF-A0A2N9Y3M6-F1
#
_entry.id   AF-A0A2N9Y3M6-F1
#
_cell.length_a   1.000
_cell.length_b   1.000
_cell.length_c   1.000
_cell.angle_alpha   90.00
_cell.angle_beta   90.00
_cell.angle_gamma   90.00
#
_symmetry.space_group_name_H-M   'P 1'
#
loop_
_entity.id
_entity.type
_entity.pdbx_description
1 polymer ?
#
loop_
_entity_poly.entity_id
_entity_poly.type
_entity_poly.pdbx_seq_one_letter_code
_entity_poly.pdbx_strand_id
1 'polypeptide(L)'
;MTTILDTLTQLSDKTSITNIPKINAKWFEIGFKPDIASMQIITIGTGVIYQNQLFTKLLTDTNLFELLYGAAAKENVNFLINLISKVSSYADLKQLSRNLFLSKPKFIAGETINEMLDRSFNSVVTSPIKFGQIYIR
;
A
#
# COMPACT_ATOMS: atom_id res chain seq x y z
N MET A 1 38.50 -16.00 -30.89
CA MET A 1 39.20 -15.43 -29.73
C MET A 1 38.50 -14.10 -29.47
N THR A 2 37.49 -14.11 -28.60
CA THR A 2 36.58 -12.97 -28.39
C THR A 2 37.25 -11.98 -27.45
N THR A 3 37.39 -10.74 -27.88
CA THR A 3 38.18 -9.72 -27.18
C THR A 3 37.36 -9.10 -26.06
N ILE A 4 37.98 -8.72 -24.95
CA ILE A 4 37.33 -8.02 -23.83
C ILE A 4 36.58 -6.75 -24.33
N LEU A 5 37.09 -6.14 -25.40
CA LEU A 5 36.48 -5.02 -26.09
C LEU A 5 35.09 -5.38 -26.66
N ASP A 6 34.93 -6.56 -27.26
CA ASP A 6 33.64 -7.01 -27.84
C ASP A 6 32.59 -7.23 -26.74
N THR A 7 33.00 -7.73 -25.57
CA THR A 7 32.11 -7.86 -24.40
C THR A 7 31.72 -6.51 -23.81
N LEU A 8 32.62 -5.52 -23.78
CA LEU A 8 32.33 -4.19 -23.25
C LEU A 8 31.40 -3.39 -24.19
N THR A 9 31.56 -3.54 -25.51
CA THR A 9 30.64 -2.95 -26.49
C THR A 9 29.25 -3.58 -26.40
N GLN A 10 29.16 -4.91 -26.24
CA GLN A 10 27.87 -5.59 -26.04
C GLN A 10 27.20 -5.27 -24.68
N LEU A 11 27.98 -4.95 -23.65
CA LEU A 11 27.47 -4.45 -22.37
C LEU A 11 27.00 -2.99 -22.46
N SER A 12 27.63 -2.17 -23.31
CA SER A 12 27.23 -0.79 -23.61
C SER A 12 25.99 -0.72 -24.52
N ASP A 13 25.79 -1.67 -25.44
CA ASP A 13 24.57 -1.72 -26.26
C ASP A 13 23.40 -2.39 -25.50
N LYS A 14 23.72 -3.14 -24.42
CA LYS A 14 22.79 -3.48 -23.34
C LYS A 14 22.75 -2.40 -22.25
N THR A 15 23.00 -1.14 -22.61
CA THR A 15 22.49 -0.04 -21.80
C THR A 15 20.97 -0.14 -21.88
N SER A 16 20.44 -0.86 -20.89
CA SER A 16 19.05 -0.90 -20.50
C SER A 16 18.46 0.44 -20.87
N ILE A 17 17.44 0.46 -21.74
CA ILE A 17 16.55 1.59 -21.86
C ILE A 17 16.25 1.95 -20.41
N THR A 18 16.85 3.03 -19.91
CA THR A 18 16.59 3.49 -18.56
C THR A 18 15.15 3.94 -18.67
N ASN A 19 14.24 3.02 -18.35
CA ASN A 19 12.83 3.30 -18.29
C ASN A 19 12.68 4.18 -17.06
N ILE A 20 13.08 5.45 -17.22
CA ILE A 20 12.99 6.47 -16.18
C ILE A 20 11.51 6.48 -15.86
N PRO A 21 11.13 6.06 -14.64
CA PRO A 21 9.73 5.94 -14.31
C PRO A 21 9.10 7.32 -14.48
N LYS A 22 8.05 7.39 -15.31
CA LYS A 22 7.37 8.65 -15.64
C LYS A 22 6.80 9.34 -14.39
N ILE A 23 6.46 8.55 -13.39
CA ILE A 23 5.79 9.01 -12.18
C ILE A 23 6.65 8.68 -10.96
N ASN A 24 6.96 9.72 -10.19
CA ASN A 24 7.50 9.62 -8.83
C ASN A 24 6.41 10.05 -7.84
N ALA A 25 6.05 9.16 -6.92
CA ALA A 25 4.96 9.36 -5.98
C ALA A 25 5.34 8.88 -4.57
N LYS A 26 4.41 9.03 -3.63
CA LYS A 26 4.54 8.43 -2.29
C LYS A 26 3.41 7.44 -2.06
N TRP A 27 3.70 6.28 -1.52
CA TRP A 27 2.70 5.29 -1.14
C TRP A 27 2.70 5.01 0.36
N PHE A 28 1.58 4.51 0.87
CA PHE A 28 1.41 4.13 2.27
C PHE A 28 0.42 2.97 2.40
N GLU A 29 0.46 2.34 3.56
CA GLU A 29 -0.44 1.24 3.94
C GLU A 29 -1.62 1.81 4.71
N ILE A 30 -2.81 1.28 4.43
CA ILE A 30 -4.05 1.60 5.11
C ILE A 30 -4.41 0.39 5.96
N GLY A 31 -4.40 0.57 7.27
CA GLY A 31 -4.69 -0.47 8.25
C GLY A 31 -5.94 -0.17 9.07
N PHE A 32 -6.62 -1.22 9.50
CA PHE A 32 -7.73 -1.18 10.43
C PHE A 32 -7.30 -1.74 11.79
N LYS A 33 -7.73 -1.06 12.86
CA LYS A 33 -7.56 -1.49 14.25
C LYS A 33 -8.93 -1.94 14.78
N PRO A 34 -9.20 -3.26 14.83
CA PRO A 34 -10.49 -3.78 15.29
C PRO A 34 -10.74 -3.47 16.76
N ASP A 35 -9.69 -3.48 17.56
CA ASP A 35 -9.72 -3.13 18.97
C ASP A 35 -8.44 -2.35 19.34
N ILE A 36 -8.62 -1.26 20.07
CA ILE A 36 -7.53 -0.39 20.54
C ILE A 36 -6.64 -1.13 21.54
N ALA A 37 -7.21 -2.04 22.35
CA ALA A 37 -6.45 -2.78 23.37
C ALA A 37 -5.60 -3.91 22.75
N SER A 38 -6.06 -4.53 21.67
CA SER A 38 -5.36 -5.64 21.00
C SER A 38 -4.02 -5.28 20.36
N MET A 39 -3.73 -3.99 20.13
CA MET A 39 -2.59 -3.50 19.33
C MET A 39 -2.45 -4.13 17.93
N GLN A 40 -3.47 -4.84 17.44
CA GLN A 40 -3.45 -5.47 16.13
C GLN A 40 -3.79 -4.45 15.04
N ILE A 41 -3.04 -4.52 13.94
CA ILE A 41 -3.29 -3.72 12.74
C ILE A 41 -3.44 -4.70 11.57
N ILE A 42 -4.62 -4.68 10.96
CA ILE A 42 -4.93 -5.50 9.78
C ILE A 42 -4.85 -4.59 8.57
N THR A 43 -4.02 -4.93 7.59
CA THR A 43 -3.91 -4.12 6.37
C THR A 43 -5.15 -4.31 5.52
N ILE A 44 -5.88 -3.22 5.26
CA ILE A 44 -7.11 -3.21 4.45
C ILE A 44 -6.91 -2.55 3.08
N GLY A 45 -5.73 -2.00 2.81
CA GLY A 45 -5.40 -1.46 1.49
C GLY A 45 -4.12 -0.65 1.45
N THR A 46 -3.92 0.04 0.35
CA THR A 46 -2.82 0.97 0.12
C THR A 46 -3.33 2.27 -0.50
N GLY A 47 -2.54 3.34 -0.31
CA GLY A 47 -2.76 4.62 -0.96
C GLY A 47 -1.51 5.10 -1.68
N VAL A 48 -1.70 5.85 -2.76
CA VAL A 48 -0.66 6.58 -3.50
C VAL A 48 -1.04 8.06 -3.50
N ILE A 49 -0.07 8.90 -3.19
CA ILE A 49 -0.15 10.37 -3.22
C ILE A 49 0.68 10.84 -4.41
N TYR A 50 0.00 11.45 -5.38
CA TYR A 50 0.64 12.03 -6.56
C TYR A 50 -0.04 13.36 -6.89
N GLN A 51 0.76 14.42 -7.12
CA GLN A 51 0.25 15.77 -7.41
C GLN A 51 -0.84 16.25 -6.42
N ASN A 52 -0.65 15.98 -5.13
CA ASN A 52 -1.58 16.32 -4.04
C ASN A 52 -2.96 15.61 -4.11
N GLN A 53 -3.12 14.64 -5.01
CA GLN A 53 -4.29 13.78 -5.11
C GLN A 53 -4.02 12.44 -4.41
N LEU A 54 -5.05 11.93 -3.72
CA LEU A 54 -5.04 10.62 -3.11
C LEU A 54 -5.70 9.60 -4.05
N PHE A 55 -5.00 8.50 -4.29
CA PHE A 55 -5.52 7.31 -4.96
C PHE A 55 -5.45 6.15 -3.98
N THR A 56 -6.48 5.31 -3.92
CA THR A 56 -6.52 4.17 -2.98
C THR A 56 -6.87 2.88 -3.69
N LYS A 57 -6.34 1.77 -3.16
CA LYS A 57 -6.76 0.42 -3.49
C LYS A 57 -7.07 -0.31 -2.18
N LEU A 58 -8.31 -0.75 -2.03
CA LEU A 58 -8.85 -1.32 -0.80
C LEU A 58 -9.22 -2.79 -1.01
N LEU A 59 -9.28 -3.55 0.07
CA LEU A 59 -9.87 -4.89 0.07
C LEU A 59 -11.32 -4.83 -0.42
N THR A 60 -11.68 -5.78 -1.28
CA THR A 60 -13.04 -5.96 -1.77
C THR A 60 -13.77 -7.07 -1.02
N ASP A 61 -13.04 -8.05 -0.49
CA ASP A 61 -13.59 -9.13 0.34
C ASP A 61 -13.27 -8.88 1.82
N THR A 62 -14.33 -8.76 2.62
CA THR A 62 -14.25 -8.55 4.07
C THR A 62 -14.79 -9.75 4.86
N ASN A 63 -15.07 -10.88 4.22
CA ASN A 63 -15.58 -12.08 4.88
C ASN A 63 -14.61 -12.62 5.95
N LEU A 64 -13.31 -12.40 5.78
CA LEU A 64 -12.32 -12.78 6.79
C LEU A 64 -12.55 -12.05 8.13
N PHE A 65 -13.04 -10.79 8.10
CA PHE A 65 -13.33 -10.04 9.33
C PHE A 65 -14.55 -10.61 10.07
N GLU A 66 -15.53 -11.12 9.34
CA GLU A 66 -16.67 -11.83 9.93
C GLU A 66 -16.23 -13.13 10.61
N LEU A 67 -15.35 -13.89 9.95
CA LEU A 67 -14.82 -15.13 10.51
C LEU A 67 -13.99 -14.90 11.79
N LEU A 68 -13.17 -13.85 11.82
CA LEU A 68 -12.24 -13.58 12.93
C LEU A 68 -12.85 -12.77 14.08
N TYR A 69 -13.77 -11.86 13.77
CA TYR A 69 -14.27 -10.84 14.72
C TYR A 69 -15.80 -10.73 14.75
N GLY A 70 -16.53 -11.56 13.98
CA GLY A 70 -17.98 -11.59 13.92
C GLY A 70 -18.59 -10.60 12.92
N ALA A 71 -19.91 -10.74 12.67
CA ALA A 71 -20.64 -9.99 11.65
C ALA A 71 -20.54 -8.46 11.82
N ALA A 72 -20.63 -7.97 13.05
CA ALA A 72 -20.51 -6.53 13.34
C ALA A 72 -19.15 -5.94 12.91
N ALA A 73 -18.07 -6.73 12.99
CA ALA A 73 -16.76 -6.28 12.54
C ALA A 73 -16.70 -6.12 11.02
N LYS A 74 -17.27 -7.07 10.27
CA LYS A 74 -17.39 -6.97 8.81
C LYS A 74 -18.19 -5.74 8.38
N GLU A 75 -19.32 -5.47 9.02
CA GLU A 75 -20.12 -4.27 8.75
C GLU A 75 -19.33 -2.98 8.99
N ASN A 76 -18.62 -2.89 10.13
CA ASN A 76 -17.79 -1.74 10.46
C ASN A 76 -16.64 -1.54 9.47
N VAL A 77 -15.99 -2.62 9.04
CA VAL A 77 -14.91 -2.55 8.04
C VAL A 77 -15.46 -2.14 6.68
N ASN A 78 -16.60 -2.70 6.25
CA ASN A 78 -17.27 -2.31 5.00
C ASN A 78 -17.65 -0.83 5.02
N PHE A 79 -18.20 -0.34 6.13
CA PHE A 79 -18.53 1.06 6.31
C PHE A 79 -17.29 1.94 6.21
N LEU A 80 -16.19 1.55 6.88
CA LEU A 80 -14.92 2.27 6.83
C LEU A 80 -14.34 2.30 5.40
N ILE A 81 -14.35 1.19 4.68
CA ILE A 81 -13.88 1.10 3.28
C ILE A 81 -14.68 2.06 2.39
N ASN A 82 -16.01 2.07 2.52
CA ASN A 82 -16.88 2.97 1.78
C ASN A 82 -16.66 4.45 2.11
N LEU A 83 -16.25 4.78 3.34
CA LEU A 83 -15.86 6.15 3.69
C LEU A 83 -14.52 6.52 3.05
N ILE A 84 -13.53 5.64 3.13
CA ILE A 84 -12.19 5.86 2.56
C ILE A 84 -12.28 6.08 1.04
N SER A 85 -13.11 5.31 0.34
CA SER A 85 -13.27 5.44 -1.12
C SER A 85 -13.86 6.79 -1.57
N LYS A 86 -14.43 7.58 -0.64
CA LYS A 86 -15.00 8.91 -0.91
C LYS A 86 -14.03 10.05 -0.60
N VAL A 87 -12.88 9.75 -0.01
CA VAL A 87 -11.87 10.75 0.35
C VAL A 87 -10.92 11.01 -0.81
N SER A 88 -10.67 12.28 -1.11
CA SER A 88 -9.79 12.73 -2.19
C SER A 88 -8.43 13.27 -1.70
N SER A 89 -8.25 13.45 -0.39
CA SER A 89 -7.01 13.99 0.19
C SER A 89 -6.44 13.14 1.33
N TYR A 90 -5.12 13.10 1.45
CA TYR A 90 -4.44 12.38 2.53
C TYR A 90 -4.68 13.03 3.91
N ALA A 91 -4.95 14.34 3.95
CA ALA A 91 -5.22 15.07 5.19
C ALA A 91 -6.58 14.68 5.78
N ASP A 92 -7.61 14.56 4.94
CA ASP A 92 -8.94 14.14 5.36
C ASP A 92 -8.94 12.67 5.77
N LEU A 93 -8.19 11.83 5.02
CA LEU A 93 -8.06 10.42 5.34
C LEU A 93 -7.48 10.20 6.75
N LYS A 94 -6.51 11.00 7.17
CA LYS A 94 -5.92 10.96 8.52
C LYS A 94 -6.93 11.26 9.63
N GLN A 95 -7.96 12.05 9.34
CA GLN A 95 -8.95 12.49 10.32
C GLN A 95 -10.19 11.58 10.36
N LEU A 96 -10.30 10.65 9.42
CA LEU A 96 -11.52 9.89 9.17
C LEU A 96 -11.94 8.99 10.34
N SER A 97 -11.00 8.34 11.02
CA SER A 97 -11.32 7.47 12.16
C SER A 97 -10.10 7.21 13.04
N ARG A 98 -10.32 7.05 14.35
CA ARG A 98 -9.28 6.60 15.31
C ARG A 98 -8.89 5.13 15.12
N ASN A 99 -9.77 4.34 14.52
CA ASN A 99 -9.52 2.93 14.21
C ASN A 99 -8.77 2.77 12.88
N LEU A 100 -8.50 3.87 12.18
CA LEU A 100 -7.67 3.88 10.99
C LEU A 100 -6.20 4.04 11.36
N PHE A 101 -5.36 3.21 10.76
CA PHE A 101 -3.92 3.32 10.79
C PHE A 101 -3.41 3.68 9.40
N LEU A 102 -2.54 4.68 9.32
CA LEU A 102 -1.84 5.03 8.09
C LEU A 102 -0.34 4.91 8.34
N SER A 103 0.35 4.12 7.52
CA SER A 103 1.81 4.03 7.64
C SER A 103 2.49 5.31 7.15
N LYS A 104 3.76 5.49 7.54
CA LYS A 104 4.55 6.62 7.03
C LYS A 104 4.70 6.50 5.51
N PRO A 105 4.42 7.56 4.73
CA PRO A 105 4.57 7.50 3.28
C PRO A 105 6.02 7.20 2.85
N LYS A 106 6.16 6.27 1.91
CA LYS A 106 7.42 5.82 1.30
C LYS A 106 7.44 6.20 -0.19
N PHE A 107 8.61 6.37 -0.78
CA PHE A 107 8.69 6.66 -2.21
C PHE A 107 8.33 5.44 -3.06
N ILE A 108 7.68 5.69 -4.20
CA ILE A 108 7.40 4.70 -5.22
C ILE A 108 7.50 5.38 -6.60
N ALA A 109 7.97 4.63 -7.59
CA ALA A 109 8.06 5.10 -8.95
C ALA A 109 7.51 4.06 -9.93
N GLY A 110 6.87 4.49 -11.01
CA GLY A 110 6.24 3.59 -11.95
C GLY A 110 5.73 4.30 -13.21
N GLU A 111 5.11 3.53 -14.08
CA GLU A 111 4.55 4.03 -15.34
C GLU A 111 3.15 4.61 -15.14
N THR A 112 2.36 4.00 -14.25
CA THR A 112 0.98 4.41 -13.98
C THR A 112 0.65 4.34 -12.48
N ILE A 113 -0.32 5.12 -12.04
CA ILE A 113 -0.82 5.07 -10.64
C ILE A 113 -1.39 3.70 -10.30
N ASN A 114 -2.15 3.08 -11.22
CA ASN A 114 -2.75 1.77 -11.02
C ASN A 114 -1.69 0.68 -10.85
N GLU A 115 -0.65 0.66 -11.67
CA GLU A 115 0.48 -0.27 -11.52
C GLU A 115 1.17 -0.12 -10.16
N MET A 116 1.40 1.11 -9.70
CA MET A 116 1.98 1.37 -8.38
C MET A 116 1.05 0.96 -7.23
N LEU A 117 -0.26 1.16 -7.37
CA LEU A 117 -1.26 0.68 -6.41
C LEU A 117 -1.27 -0.85 -6.35
N ASP A 118 -1.29 -1.52 -7.50
CA ASP A 118 -1.31 -2.99 -7.57
C ASP A 118 -0.05 -3.58 -6.94
N ARG A 119 1.12 -3.05 -7.30
CA ARG A 119 2.40 -3.50 -6.77
C ARG A 119 2.51 -3.28 -5.26
N SER A 120 2.11 -2.11 -4.78
CA SER A 120 2.11 -1.82 -3.34
C SER A 120 1.11 -2.69 -2.59
N PHE A 121 -0.11 -2.84 -3.10
CA PHE A 121 -1.16 -3.66 -2.50
C PHE A 121 -0.76 -5.12 -2.39
N ASN A 122 -0.26 -5.72 -3.48
CA ASN A 122 0.19 -7.11 -3.50
C ASN A 122 1.41 -7.33 -2.58
N SER A 123 2.23 -6.30 -2.34
CA SER A 123 3.38 -6.43 -1.42
C SER A 123 2.98 -6.52 0.06
N VAL A 124 1.79 -6.05 0.45
CA VAL A 124 1.38 -5.95 1.86
C VAL A 124 0.14 -6.76 2.20
N VAL A 125 -0.83 -6.85 1.29
CA VAL A 125 -2.11 -7.54 1.54
C VAL A 125 -1.94 -9.06 1.42
N THR A 126 -0.98 -9.54 0.63
CA THR A 126 -0.63 -10.97 0.59
C THR A 126 0.00 -11.46 1.90
N SER A 127 0.40 -10.56 2.80
CA SER A 127 0.77 -10.86 4.19
C SER A 127 -0.16 -10.12 5.15
N PRO A 128 -1.42 -10.57 5.33
CA PRO A 128 -2.48 -9.80 5.97
C PRO A 128 -2.25 -9.48 7.46
N ILE A 129 -1.26 -10.12 8.10
CA ILE A 129 -1.00 -9.99 9.54
C ILE A 129 0.40 -9.41 9.75
N LYS A 130 0.46 -8.15 10.18
CA LYS A 130 1.67 -7.58 10.78
C LYS A 130 1.47 -7.57 12.30
N PHE A 131 2.14 -8.49 12.99
CA PHE A 131 2.24 -8.40 14.44
C PHE A 131 3.08 -7.17 14.79
N GLY A 132 2.55 -6.32 15.69
CA GLY A 132 3.29 -5.17 16.21
C GLY A 132 4.64 -5.63 16.73
N GLN A 133 5.72 -4.94 16.33
CA GLN A 133 7.03 -5.17 16.92
C GLN A 133 6.90 -4.97 18.43
N ILE A 134 7.14 -6.05 19.18
CA ILE A 134 7.20 -6.01 20.63
C ILE A 134 8.44 -5.19 20.98
N TYR A 135 8.25 -3.94 21.40
CA TYR A 135 9.28 -3.20 22.10
C TYR A 135 9.37 -3.79 23.52
N ILE A 136 10.27 -4.75 23.71
CA ILE A 136 10.73 -5.12 25.04
C ILE A 136 11.64 -3.97 25.49
N ARG A 137 11.23 -3.26 26.54
CA ARG A 137 12.11 -2.34 27.26
C ARG A 137 13.07 -3.11 28.14
#